data_AF-A0ABC9VI10-F1
#
_entry.id   AF-A0ABC9VI10-F1
#
_cell.length_a   1.000
_cell.length_b   1.000
_cell.length_c   1.000
_cell.angle_alpha   90.00
_cell.angle_beta   90.00
_cell.angle_gamma   90.00
#
_symmetry.space_group_name_H-M   'P 1'
#
loop_
_entity.id
_entity.type
_entity.pdbx_description
1 polymer ?
#
loop_
_entity_poly.entity_id
_entity_poly.type
_entity_poly.pdbx_seq_one_letter_code
_entity_poly.pdbx_strand_id
1 'polypeptide(L)'
;MNIKKYQQKQEGRIAVEFYLKAKDGAFPCEVTIDEDNGRYTIRKADTSGEFFDTPQELVKWIMDNWRSDYFQDEEQFQQMIKEIQVYIPVNE
;
A
#
# COMPACT_ATOMS: atom_id res chain seq x y z
N MET A 1 -3.70 -7.03 17.87
CA MET A 1 -3.80 -6.31 16.58
C MET A 1 -3.48 -7.30 15.47
N ASN A 2 -4.47 -7.64 14.63
CA ASN A 2 -4.34 -8.65 13.59
C ASN A 2 -3.96 -7.98 12.26
N ILE A 3 -2.66 -7.83 12.01
CA ILE A 3 -2.17 -7.72 10.65
C ILE A 3 -2.21 -9.15 10.10
N LYS A 4 -3.13 -9.46 9.18
CA LYS A 4 -3.00 -10.68 8.38
C LYS A 4 -1.86 -10.48 7.39
N LYS A 5 -0.61 -10.57 7.87
CA LYS A 5 0.58 -10.64 7.03
C LYS A 5 0.59 -12.02 6.38
N TYR A 6 0.25 -12.13 5.10
CA TYR A 6 0.68 -13.27 4.30
C TYR A 6 2.11 -12.97 3.82
N GLN A 7 3.10 -13.11 4.70
CA GLN A 7 4.50 -13.16 4.29
C GLN A 7 4.80 -14.58 3.79
N GLN A 8 4.61 -14.83 2.50
CA GLN A 8 5.29 -15.96 1.87
C GLN A 8 6.75 -15.55 1.62
N LYS A 9 7.64 -15.87 2.58
CA LYS A 9 9.08 -15.89 2.34
C LYS A 9 9.38 -16.93 1.25
N GLN A 10 9.43 -16.51 0.00
CA GLN A 10 10.15 -17.22 -1.05
C GLN A 10 11.35 -16.34 -1.43
N GLU A 11 12.53 -16.95 -1.40
CA GLU A 11 13.84 -16.34 -1.72
C GLU A 11 13.74 -15.41 -2.95
N GLY A 12 13.99 -14.12 -2.75
CA GLY A 12 14.12 -13.12 -3.82
C GLY A 12 12.82 -12.49 -4.35
N ARG A 13 11.65 -12.79 -3.77
CA ARG A 13 10.35 -12.27 -4.25
C ARG A 13 9.84 -11.10 -3.41
N ILE A 14 9.48 -9.99 -4.05
CA ILE A 14 8.84 -8.84 -3.41
C ILE A 14 7.38 -8.76 -3.86
N ALA A 15 6.50 -9.40 -3.07
CA ALA A 15 5.06 -9.30 -3.21
C ALA A 15 4.44 -8.97 -1.85
N VAL A 16 3.87 -7.77 -1.72
CA VAL A 16 3.21 -7.28 -0.51
C VAL A 16 1.85 -6.67 -0.83
N GLU A 17 0.90 -6.95 0.06
CA GLU A 17 -0.45 -6.40 0.00
C GLU A 17 -0.80 -5.78 1.34
N PHE A 18 -1.31 -4.55 1.31
CA PHE A 18 -1.76 -3.83 2.49
C PHE A 18 -3.25 -3.52 2.36
N TYR A 19 -3.96 -3.64 3.48
CA TYR A 19 -5.39 -3.34 3.58
C TYR A 19 -5.60 -2.32 4.68
N LEU A 20 -6.07 -1.14 4.30
CA LEU A 20 -6.33 -0.02 5.20
C LEU A 20 -7.82 0.31 5.19
N LYS A 21 -8.42 0.40 6.37
CA LYS A 21 -9.83 0.78 6.46
C LYS A 21 -9.96 2.30 6.52
N ALA A 22 -10.51 2.89 5.46
CA ALA A 22 -10.84 4.32 5.45
C ALA A 22 -11.95 4.65 6.47
N LYS A 23 -11.97 5.88 6.96
CA LYS A 23 -13.08 6.40 7.78
C LYS A 23 -14.38 6.43 6.96
N ASP A 24 -14.26 6.73 5.68
CA ASP A 24 -15.34 6.78 4.71
C ASP A 24 -15.29 5.61 3.72
N GLY A 25 -16.45 5.10 3.31
CA GLY A 25 -16.57 4.03 2.31
C GLY A 25 -16.86 2.64 2.91
N ALA A 26 -17.43 1.77 2.06
CA ALA A 26 -17.87 0.44 2.47
C ALA A 26 -16.75 -0.62 2.41
N PHE A 27 -15.66 -0.33 1.68
CA PHE A 27 -14.60 -1.30 1.40
C PHE A 27 -13.23 -0.79 1.90
N PRO A 28 -12.33 -1.70 2.33
CA PRO A 28 -10.97 -1.32 2.65
C PRO A 28 -10.20 -0.90 1.39
N CYS A 29 -9.36 0.12 1.54
CA CYS A 29 -8.33 0.45 0.57
C CYS A 29 -7.31 -0.67 0.51
N GLU A 30 -6.80 -0.96 -0.68
CA GLU A 30 -5.83 -2.01 -0.94
C GLU A 30 -4.62 -1.39 -1.65
N VAL A 31 -3.42 -1.78 -1.24
CA VAL A 31 -2.17 -1.44 -1.92
C VAL A 31 -1.46 -2.72 -2.25
N THR A 32 -1.17 -2.95 -3.53
CA THR A 32 -0.45 -4.11 -4.04
C THR A 32 0.88 -3.65 -4.62
N ILE A 33 1.97 -4.26 -4.16
CA ILE A 33 3.30 -4.10 -4.74
C ILE A 33 3.82 -5.51 -4.98
N ASP A 34 3.84 -5.92 -6.24
CA ASP A 34 4.31 -7.23 -6.68
C ASP A 34 5.31 -7.00 -7.81
N GLU A 35 6.60 -6.93 -7.45
CA GLU A 35 7.68 -6.63 -8.38
C GLU A 35 7.89 -7.76 -9.39
N ASP A 36 7.69 -9.01 -8.96
CA ASP A 36 7.89 -10.18 -9.82
C ASP A 36 6.89 -10.20 -10.99
N ASN A 37 5.67 -9.74 -10.73
CA ASN A 37 4.61 -9.64 -11.73
C ASN A 37 4.45 -8.23 -12.32
N GLY A 38 5.30 -7.28 -11.91
CA GLY A 38 5.21 -5.88 -12.35
C GLY A 38 3.87 -5.22 -12.01
N ARG A 39 3.24 -5.62 -10.89
CA ARG A 39 1.90 -5.17 -10.51
C ARG A 39 1.99 -4.20 -9.34
N TYR A 40 1.70 -2.94 -9.63
CA TYR A 40 1.65 -1.85 -8.65
C TYR A 40 0.27 -1.21 -8.72
N THR A 41 -0.60 -1.53 -7.77
CA THR A 41 -2.01 -1.12 -7.83
C THR A 41 -2.53 -0.60 -6.51
N ILE A 42 -3.42 0.37 -6.58
CA ILE A 42 -4.19 0.87 -5.45
C ILE A 42 -5.67 0.65 -5.74
N ARG A 43 -6.41 0.09 -4.78
CA ARG A 43 -7.88 0.14 -4.76
C ARG A 43 -8.32 1.09 -3.65
N LYS A 44 -9.14 2.08 -3.98
CA LYS A 44 -9.74 3.03 -3.05
C LYS A 44 -11.02 2.46 -2.42
N ALA A 45 -11.47 3.08 -1.33
CA ALA A 45 -12.67 2.68 -0.59
C ALA A 45 -13.98 2.80 -1.40
N ASP A 46 -13.98 3.58 -2.47
CA ASP A 46 -15.07 3.77 -3.42
C ASP A 46 -15.06 2.75 -4.58
N THR A 47 -14.22 1.72 -4.50
CA THR A 47 -13.96 0.68 -5.52
C THR A 47 -13.23 1.14 -6.77
N SER A 48 -12.92 2.43 -6.91
CA SER A 48 -12.00 2.90 -7.96
C SER A 48 -10.57 2.46 -7.65
N GLY A 49 -9.69 2.51 -8.65
CA GLY A 49 -8.30 2.11 -8.46
C GLY A 49 -7.35 2.74 -9.46
N GLU A 50 -6.08 2.77 -9.10
CA GLU A 50 -4.99 3.30 -9.90
C GLU A 50 -3.97 2.19 -10.17
N PHE A 51 -3.38 2.21 -11.36
CA PHE A 51 -2.30 1.31 -11.77
C PHE A 51 -1.06 2.16 -12.04
N PHE A 52 0.11 1.65 -11.67
CA PHE A 52 1.39 2.33 -11.84
C PHE A 52 2.38 1.43 -12.57
N ASP A 53 3.29 2.03 -13.32
CA ASP A 53 4.36 1.31 -14.02
C ASP A 53 5.54 1.00 -13.09
N THR A 54 5.74 1.82 -12.05
CA THR A 54 6.82 1.65 -11.06
C THR A 54 6.34 1.71 -9.61
N PRO A 55 7.03 1.04 -8.67
CA PRO A 55 6.67 1.11 -7.26
C PRO A 55 6.89 2.51 -6.67
N GLN A 56 7.85 3.29 -7.19
CA GLN A 56 8.11 4.66 -6.76
C GLN A 56 6.95 5.60 -7.10
N GLU A 57 6.36 5.46 -8.29
CA GLU A 57 5.16 6.22 -8.67
C GLU A 57 3.97 5.89 -7.77
N LEU A 58 3.78 4.61 -7.43
CA LEU A 58 2.76 4.19 -6.48
C LEU A 58 2.97 4.85 -5.12
N VAL A 59 4.20 4.82 -4.58
CA VAL A 59 4.50 5.43 -3.27
C VAL A 59 4.27 6.94 -3.32
N LYS A 60 4.75 7.60 -4.37
CA LYS A 60 4.54 9.04 -4.57
C LYS A 60 3.06 9.37 -4.61
N TRP A 61 2.26 8.61 -5.35
CA TRP A 61 0.82 8.82 -5.42
C TRP A 61 0.16 8.68 -4.04
N ILE A 62 0.55 7.69 -3.24
CA ILE A 62 0.03 7.54 -1.87
C ILE A 62 0.36 8.77 -1.03
N MET A 63 1.61 9.24 -1.08
CA MET A 63 2.06 10.41 -0.30
C MET A 63 1.35 11.70 -0.74
N ASP A 64 1.04 11.84 -2.03
CA ASP A 64 0.38 13.01 -2.59
C ASP A 64 -1.15 13.01 -2.37
N ASN A 65 -1.78 11.83 -2.32
CA ASN A 65 -3.25 11.69 -2.33
C ASN A 65 -3.85 11.22 -1.01
N TRP A 66 -3.10 10.48 -0.18
CA TRP A 66 -3.57 9.94 1.09
C TRP A 66 -2.93 10.65 2.27
N ARG A 67 -3.74 10.81 3.32
CA ARG A 67 -3.31 11.34 4.61
C ARG A 67 -3.69 10.33 5.68
N SER A 68 -2.92 10.27 6.77
CA SER A 68 -3.16 9.29 7.83
C SER A 68 -4.54 9.43 8.46
N ASP A 69 -5.02 10.67 8.57
CA ASP A 69 -6.34 11.01 9.11
C ASP A 69 -7.52 10.53 8.23
N TYR A 70 -7.29 10.03 7.02
CA TYR A 70 -8.32 9.40 6.19
C TYR A 70 -8.67 7.98 6.66
N PHE A 71 -7.82 7.36 7.48
CA PHE A 71 -7.94 5.97 7.90
C PHE A 71 -8.42 5.84 9.35
N GLN A 72 -9.17 4.78 9.65
CA GLN A 72 -9.64 4.49 11.01
C GLN A 72 -8.47 4.23 11.98
N ASP A 73 -7.38 3.68 11.46
CA ASP A 73 -6.14 3.40 12.18
C ASP A 73 -5.00 4.15 11.48
N GLU A 74 -4.68 5.34 12.00
CA GLU A 74 -3.63 6.21 11.45
C GLU A 74 -2.25 5.57 11.60
N GLU A 75 -2.03 4.81 12.68
CA GLU A 75 -0.78 4.10 12.95
C GLU A 75 -0.56 2.99 11.91
N GLN A 76 -1.63 2.29 11.51
CA GLN A 76 -1.56 1.29 10.45
C GLN A 76 -1.10 1.88 9.11
N PHE A 77 -1.60 3.06 8.74
CA PHE A 77 -1.15 3.76 7.53
C PHE A 77 0.33 4.16 7.63
N GLN A 78 0.75 4.74 8.76
CA GLN A 78 2.15 5.14 8.96
C GLN A 78 3.10 3.95 8.93
N GLN A 79 2.70 2.82 9.53
CA GLN A 79 3.46 1.59 9.51
C GLN A 79 3.58 1.01 8.09
N MET A 80 2.51 1.07 7.30
CA MET A 80 2.55 0.68 5.87
C MET A 80 3.58 1.51 5.11
N ILE A 81 3.54 2.84 5.21
CA ILE A 81 4.50 3.72 4.52
C ILE A 81 5.93 3.39 4.91
N LYS A 82 6.17 3.21 6.21
CA LYS A 82 7.49 2.84 6.72
C LYS A 82 7.97 1.49 6.17
N GLU A 83 7.10 0.48 6.12
CA GLU A 83 7.43 -0.82 5.54
C GLU A 83 7.76 -0.69 4.06
N ILE A 84 6.97 0.06 3.29
CA ILE A 84 7.23 0.25 1.85
C ILE A 84 8.55 0.99 1.62
N GLN A 85 8.83 2.07 2.36
CA GLN A 85 10.05 2.87 2.19
C GLN A 85 11.33 2.12 2.58
N VAL A 86 11.26 1.10 3.43
CA VAL A 86 12.41 0.23 3.72
C VAL A 86 12.85 -0.55 2.48
N TYR A 87 11.92 -0.91 1.60
CA TYR A 87 12.21 -1.66 0.37
C TYR A 87 12.37 -0.76 -0.85
N ILE A 88 11.57 0.30 -0.94
CA ILE A 88 11.51 1.23 -2.07
C ILE A 88 11.86 2.63 -1.55
N PRO A 89 13.16 2.97 -1.44
CA PRO A 89 13.56 4.31 -1.07
C PRO A 89 13.16 5.28 -2.19
N VAL A 90 12.30 6.25 -1.86
CA VAL A 90 12.02 7.37 -2.75
C VAL A 90 13.10 8.42 -2.50
N ASN A 91 14.07 8.52 -3.40
CA ASN A 91 15.02 9.63 -3.40
C ASN A 91 14.27 10.86 -3.94
N GLU A 92 14.13 11.89 -3.10
CA GLU A 92 13.56 13.20 -3.48
C GLU A 92 14.37 13.90 -4.58
#